data_AF-A0A9D6EJ67-F1
#
_entry.id   AF-A0A9D6EJ67-F1
#
_cell.length_a   1.000
_cell.length_b   1.000
_cell.length_c   1.000
_cell.angle_alpha   90.00
_cell.angle_beta   90.00
_cell.angle_gamma   90.00
#
_symmetry.space_group_name_H-M   'P 1'
#
loop_
_entity.id
_entity.type
_entity.pdbx_description
1 polymer ?
#
loop_
_entity_poly.entity_id
_entity_poly.type
_entity_poly.pdbx_seq_one_letter_code
_entity_poly.pdbx_strand_id
1 'polypeptide(L)'
;MKVISDPHAHVDAASLAGKDRDTLRLTWEERRWGRRRVTTAKGREVALALPTGSVLQAGQILVVEPEWYLEVEPAPEPVIAVFPRNHAEALRVAFEVGTWNPMPSSSPTTRPWSSSSRDSGRSGSGGRRSSTPSGPATPMSTDPPLSLLQFADGLFPSGGYAHSFGLEYYVQAGQVRDPAGVEAFIRAHLEGTAGPCDAVAVVVALGLGERGELDGCLALDETLEAMKPVAEFREASRQMGRQTLRVAATLTDHPLLRAVSELVEAGRTPGHHPLAFGLAGSALGWPSEAAAQAYLHSTTVLLVGAALRLLPLGQLDGQRVLWAAAPLIERLSREATGKGADDLWSFAPGIEIAGMRHAQLDARLFRS
;
A
#
# COMPACT_ATOMS: atom_id res chain seq x y z
N MET A 1 20.73 -34.57 -2.00
CA MET A 1 19.50 -33.75 -1.96
C MET A 1 19.42 -32.94 -3.24
N LYS A 2 18.36 -33.14 -4.04
CA LYS A 2 18.17 -32.40 -5.30
C LYS A 2 17.65 -30.99 -5.00
N VAL A 3 18.20 -29.97 -5.64
CA VAL A 3 17.69 -28.59 -5.56
C VAL A 3 16.86 -28.31 -6.80
N ILE A 4 15.66 -27.80 -6.60
CA ILE A 4 14.69 -27.45 -7.64
C ILE A 4 14.63 -25.93 -7.71
N SER A 5 15.25 -25.36 -8.75
CA SER A 5 15.30 -23.92 -8.99
C SER A 5 14.38 -23.47 -10.12
N ASP A 6 13.91 -24.39 -10.96
CA ASP A 6 12.95 -24.12 -12.03
C ASP A 6 11.61 -24.74 -11.65
N PRO A 7 10.51 -23.96 -11.62
CA PRO A 7 9.18 -24.50 -11.32
C PRO A 7 8.68 -25.46 -12.41
N HIS A 8 9.22 -25.43 -13.64
CA HIS A 8 8.75 -26.30 -14.71
C HIS A 8 9.90 -27.00 -15.44
N ALA A 9 10.02 -28.32 -15.27
CA ALA A 9 10.79 -29.11 -16.21
C ALA A 9 10.02 -29.12 -17.55
N HIS A 10 10.66 -28.74 -18.66
CA HIS A 10 10.10 -29.01 -19.99
C HIS A 10 10.18 -30.52 -20.25
N VAL A 11 9.03 -31.17 -20.41
CA VAL A 11 8.96 -32.63 -20.56
C VAL A 11 8.00 -33.05 -21.66
N ASP A 12 8.48 -33.85 -22.62
CA ASP A 12 7.62 -34.56 -23.56
C ASP A 12 7.05 -35.82 -22.91
N ALA A 13 5.77 -36.14 -23.16
CA ALA A 13 5.12 -37.30 -22.54
C ALA A 13 5.87 -38.64 -22.78
N ALA A 14 6.56 -38.78 -23.92
CA ALA A 14 7.40 -39.94 -24.22
C ALA A 14 8.62 -40.07 -23.28
N SER A 15 9.14 -38.96 -22.76
CA SER A 15 10.31 -38.94 -21.88
C SER A 15 10.00 -39.35 -20.44
N LEU A 16 8.72 -39.48 -20.07
CA LEU A 16 8.27 -40.00 -18.77
C LEU A 16 7.99 -41.51 -18.80
N ALA A 17 7.87 -42.10 -19.98
CA ALA A 17 7.52 -43.51 -20.12
C ALA A 17 8.59 -44.43 -19.48
N GLY A 18 8.15 -45.35 -18.63
CA GLY A 18 9.02 -46.30 -17.93
C GLY A 18 9.71 -45.76 -16.68
N LYS A 19 9.56 -44.46 -16.34
CA LYS A 19 10.10 -43.87 -15.12
C LYS A 19 9.14 -44.02 -13.95
N ASP A 20 9.70 -44.17 -12.75
CA ASP A 20 8.95 -44.26 -11.51
C ASP A 20 8.39 -42.89 -11.08
N ARG A 21 7.08 -42.78 -10.89
CA ARG A 21 6.42 -41.53 -10.47
C ARG A 21 6.59 -41.31 -8.97
N ASP A 22 7.14 -40.17 -8.57
CA ASP A 22 7.12 -39.67 -7.19
C ASP A 22 6.28 -38.39 -7.12
N THR A 23 5.69 -38.11 -5.97
CA THR A 23 4.81 -36.94 -5.80
C THR A 23 5.22 -36.05 -4.65
N LEU A 24 5.04 -34.75 -4.86
CA LEU A 24 5.12 -33.73 -3.82
C LEU A 24 3.69 -33.28 -3.50
N ARG A 25 3.15 -33.79 -2.40
CA ARG A 25 1.79 -33.47 -1.93
C ARG A 25 1.80 -32.14 -1.18
N LEU A 26 1.12 -31.13 -1.72
CA LEU A 26 1.12 -29.77 -1.19
C LEU A 26 -0.29 -29.17 -1.20
N THR A 27 -0.67 -28.48 -0.13
CA THR A 27 -1.88 -27.63 -0.14
C THR A 27 -1.69 -26.40 -1.04
N TRP A 28 -2.71 -25.58 -1.27
CA TRP A 28 -2.58 -24.32 -2.00
C TRP A 28 -1.51 -23.40 -1.40
N GLU A 29 -1.51 -23.24 -0.07
CA GLU A 29 -0.55 -22.39 0.63
C GLU A 29 0.89 -22.92 0.49
N GLU A 30 1.06 -24.23 0.56
CA GLU A 30 2.36 -24.89 0.46
C GLU A 30 2.93 -24.85 -0.96
N ARG A 31 2.07 -24.84 -1.98
CA ARG A 31 2.48 -24.65 -3.39
C ARG A 31 3.09 -23.28 -3.68
N ARG A 32 3.01 -22.34 -2.73
CA ARG A 32 3.63 -21.00 -2.81
C ARG A 32 5.00 -20.93 -2.12
N TRP A 33 5.50 -22.04 -1.57
CA TRP A 33 6.82 -22.05 -0.91
C TRP A 33 7.95 -21.78 -1.92
N GLY A 34 8.64 -20.66 -1.75
CA GLY A 34 9.81 -20.33 -2.58
C GLY A 34 11.08 -21.08 -2.17
N ARG A 35 11.40 -21.12 -0.87
CA ARG A 35 12.62 -21.74 -0.34
C ARG A 35 12.31 -22.65 0.84
N ARG A 36 12.30 -23.97 0.62
CA ARG A 36 11.99 -24.94 1.69
C ARG A 36 12.55 -26.32 1.38
N ARG A 37 12.98 -27.05 2.42
CA ARG A 37 13.23 -28.48 2.31
C ARG A 37 11.93 -29.24 2.50
N VAL A 38 11.64 -30.15 1.59
CA VAL A 38 10.41 -30.93 1.58
C VAL A 38 10.74 -32.39 1.31
N THR A 39 9.89 -33.28 1.82
CA THR A 39 10.02 -34.72 1.63
C THR A 39 8.92 -35.18 0.68
N THR A 40 9.27 -35.95 -0.34
CA THR A 40 8.31 -36.51 -1.31
C THR A 40 7.50 -37.65 -0.68
N ALA A 41 6.43 -38.08 -1.36
CA ALA A 41 5.60 -39.21 -0.93
C ALA A 41 6.40 -40.51 -0.78
N LYS A 42 7.48 -40.69 -1.56
CA LYS A 42 8.40 -41.83 -1.46
C LYS A 42 9.60 -41.60 -0.53
N GLY A 43 9.56 -40.56 0.31
CA GLY A 43 10.57 -40.31 1.34
C GLY A 43 11.87 -39.67 0.83
N ARG A 44 11.89 -39.11 -0.38
CA ARG A 44 13.08 -38.43 -0.91
C ARG A 44 13.13 -36.98 -0.40
N GLU A 45 14.30 -36.53 0.04
CA GLU A 45 14.50 -35.12 0.40
C GLU A 45 14.86 -34.27 -0.84
N VAL A 46 14.07 -33.24 -1.07
CA VAL A 46 14.31 -32.22 -2.10
C VAL A 46 14.27 -30.82 -1.49
N ALA A 47 15.04 -29.90 -2.06
CA ALA A 47 15.04 -28.49 -1.67
C ALA A 47 14.42 -27.65 -2.77
N LEU A 48 13.33 -26.96 -2.46
CA LEU A 48 12.76 -25.91 -3.28
C LEU A 48 13.63 -24.67 -3.13
N ALA A 49 14.03 -24.09 -4.26
CA ALA A 49 14.74 -22.82 -4.38
C ALA A 49 14.18 -22.05 -5.57
N LEU A 50 12.85 -21.92 -5.60
CA LEU A 50 12.09 -21.34 -6.69
C LEU A 50 12.20 -19.80 -6.68
N PRO A 51 12.03 -19.14 -7.84
CA PRO A 51 11.85 -17.70 -7.90
C PRO A 51 10.74 -17.23 -6.96
N THR A 52 10.86 -16.01 -6.44
CA THR A 52 9.83 -15.42 -5.59
C THR A 52 8.50 -15.33 -6.38
N GLY A 53 7.36 -15.45 -5.70
CA GLY A 53 6.05 -15.47 -6.37
C GLY A 53 5.68 -16.76 -7.12
N SER A 54 6.58 -17.74 -7.24
CA SER A 54 6.28 -19.02 -7.88
C SER A 54 5.12 -19.74 -7.20
N VAL A 55 4.15 -20.19 -8.00
CA VAL A 55 3.03 -21.05 -7.55
C VAL A 55 3.07 -22.34 -8.33
N LEU A 56 3.37 -23.43 -7.64
CA LEU A 56 3.36 -24.77 -8.23
C LEU A 56 1.93 -25.16 -8.61
N GLN A 57 1.75 -25.70 -9.81
CA GLN A 57 0.45 -26.14 -10.33
C GLN A 57 0.24 -27.63 -10.10
N ALA A 58 -1.01 -28.05 -9.90
CA ALA A 58 -1.33 -29.47 -9.83
C ALA A 58 -0.97 -30.17 -11.16
N GLY A 59 -0.29 -31.32 -11.08
CA GLY A 59 0.20 -32.07 -12.24
C GLY A 59 1.50 -31.53 -12.85
N GLN A 60 2.08 -30.47 -12.29
CA GLN A 60 3.35 -29.91 -12.78
C GLN A 60 4.52 -30.85 -12.47
N ILE A 61 5.38 -31.08 -13.47
CA ILE A 61 6.61 -31.86 -13.30
C ILE A 61 7.76 -30.93 -12.89
N LEU A 62 8.37 -31.22 -11.75
CA LEU A 62 9.46 -30.41 -11.18
C LEU A 62 10.85 -30.97 -11.54
N VAL A 63 10.94 -32.29 -11.66
CA VAL A 63 12.21 -33.00 -11.86
C VAL A 63 11.96 -34.21 -12.73
N VAL A 64 12.85 -34.44 -13.70
CA VAL A 64 12.94 -35.69 -14.46
C VAL A 64 14.37 -36.23 -14.29
N GLU A 65 14.50 -37.41 -13.71
CA GLU A 65 15.75 -38.16 -13.56
C GLU A 65 15.71 -39.43 -14.43
N PRO A 66 16.83 -40.16 -14.61
CA PRO A 66 16.85 -41.38 -15.44
C PRO A 66 15.80 -42.43 -15.06
N GLU A 67 15.58 -42.64 -13.76
CA GLU A 67 14.71 -43.71 -13.24
C GLU A 67 13.37 -43.21 -12.68
N TRP A 68 13.20 -41.91 -12.47
CA TRP A 68 12.03 -41.37 -11.78
C TRP A 68 11.76 -39.91 -12.15
N TYR A 69 10.57 -39.43 -11.80
CA TYR A 69 10.22 -38.02 -11.95
C TYR A 69 9.38 -37.54 -10.76
N LEU A 70 9.37 -36.23 -10.52
CA LEU A 70 8.62 -35.60 -9.43
C LEU A 70 7.48 -34.76 -9.98
N GLU A 71 6.26 -35.08 -9.57
CA GLU A 71 5.04 -34.36 -9.92
C GLU A 71 4.40 -33.69 -8.69
N VAL A 72 3.80 -32.53 -8.88
CA VAL A 72 3.03 -31.83 -7.85
C VAL A 72 1.63 -32.44 -7.76
N GLU A 73 1.28 -32.96 -6.58
CA GLU A 73 -0.04 -33.52 -6.29
C GLU A 73 -0.76 -32.59 -5.29
N PRO A 74 -2.02 -32.20 -5.55
CA PRO A 74 -2.76 -31.36 -4.61
C PRO A 74 -3.06 -32.16 -3.34
N ALA A 75 -2.71 -31.60 -2.18
CA ALA A 75 -3.11 -32.12 -0.88
C ALA A 75 -4.52 -31.60 -0.52
N PRO A 76 -5.34 -32.41 0.16
CA PRO A 76 -6.62 -31.94 0.70
C PRO A 76 -6.40 -30.84 1.74
N GLU A 77 -7.20 -29.78 1.66
CA GLU A 77 -7.22 -28.71 2.66
C GLU A 77 -8.66 -28.26 2.93
N PRO A 78 -8.98 -27.81 4.15
CA PRO A 78 -10.30 -27.28 4.45
C PRO A 78 -10.48 -25.95 3.72
N VAL A 79 -11.50 -25.89 2.86
CA VAL A 79 -11.86 -24.68 2.11
C VAL A 79 -13.28 -24.24 2.44
N ILE A 80 -13.53 -22.93 2.37
CA ILE A 80 -14.88 -22.37 2.41
C ILE A 80 -15.31 -22.14 0.96
N ALA A 81 -16.35 -22.84 0.52
CA ALA A 81 -16.98 -22.60 -0.76
C ALA A 81 -18.12 -21.59 -0.58
N VAL A 82 -18.03 -20.45 -1.28
CA VAL A 82 -19.07 -19.41 -1.25
C VAL A 82 -19.85 -19.45 -2.56
N PHE A 83 -21.16 -19.60 -2.48
CA PHE A 83 -22.08 -19.65 -3.62
C PHE A 83 -22.98 -18.41 -3.62
N PRO A 84 -22.61 -17.34 -4.34
CA PRO A 84 -23.43 -16.14 -4.42
C PRO A 84 -24.76 -16.45 -5.12
N ARG A 85 -25.87 -15.93 -4.60
CA ARG A 85 -27.23 -16.15 -5.13
C ARG A 85 -27.46 -15.38 -6.43
N ASN A 86 -26.73 -14.30 -6.65
CA ASN A 86 -26.83 -13.45 -7.83
C ASN A 86 -25.52 -12.70 -8.09
N HIS A 87 -25.45 -12.00 -9.23
CA HIS A 87 -24.26 -11.27 -9.66
C HIS A 87 -23.84 -10.16 -8.69
N ALA A 88 -24.79 -9.45 -8.08
CA ALA A 88 -24.47 -8.38 -7.12
C ALA A 88 -23.84 -8.94 -5.83
N GLU A 89 -24.34 -10.08 -5.34
CA GLU A 89 -23.73 -10.78 -4.21
C GLU A 89 -22.36 -11.36 -4.58
N ALA A 90 -22.18 -11.82 -5.83
CA ALA A 90 -20.88 -12.27 -6.31
C ALA A 90 -19.82 -11.15 -6.27
N LEU A 91 -20.19 -9.94 -6.68
CA LEU A 91 -19.31 -8.77 -6.60
C LEU A 91 -18.97 -8.39 -5.16
N ARG A 92 -19.95 -8.42 -4.24
CA ARG A 92 -19.70 -8.18 -2.81
C ARG A 92 -18.78 -9.24 -2.21
N VAL A 93 -19.02 -10.52 -2.48
CA VAL A 93 -18.15 -11.61 -2.02
C VAL A 93 -16.73 -11.45 -2.59
N ALA A 94 -16.59 -11.12 -3.88
CA ALA A 94 -15.28 -10.90 -4.48
C ALA A 94 -14.55 -9.70 -3.86
N PHE A 95 -15.27 -8.62 -3.55
CA PHE A 95 -14.74 -7.46 -2.85
C PHE A 95 -14.26 -7.81 -1.43
N GLU A 96 -15.09 -8.48 -0.63
CA GLU A 96 -14.79 -8.89 0.74
C GLU A 96 -13.64 -9.91 0.80
N VAL A 97 -13.64 -10.91 -0.09
CA VAL A 97 -12.57 -11.93 -0.16
C VAL A 97 -11.26 -11.33 -0.68
N GLY A 98 -11.33 -10.43 -1.67
CA GLY A 98 -10.15 -9.73 -2.20
C GLY A 98 -9.53 -8.73 -1.21
N THR A 99 -10.30 -8.29 -0.21
CA THR A 99 -9.85 -7.39 0.86
C THR A 99 -9.55 -8.10 2.19
N TRP A 100 -9.82 -9.40 2.29
CA TRP A 100 -9.59 -10.20 3.49
C TRP A 100 -8.09 -10.38 3.75
N ASN A 101 -7.56 -9.57 4.67
CA ASN A 101 -6.31 -9.88 5.35
C ASN A 101 -6.70 -10.72 6.58
N PRO A 102 -6.31 -12.00 6.71
CA PRO A 102 -6.58 -12.72 7.93
C PRO A 102 -5.85 -12.00 9.07
N MET A 103 -6.62 -11.35 9.95
CA MET A 103 -6.15 -11.03 11.30
C MET A 103 -5.48 -12.29 11.84
N PRO A 104 -4.27 -12.22 12.44
CA PRO A 104 -3.63 -13.39 12.98
C PRO A 104 -4.58 -14.02 14.00
N SER A 105 -5.10 -15.20 13.65
CA SER A 105 -5.91 -15.99 14.56
C SER A 105 -5.08 -16.23 15.82
N SER A 106 -5.68 -15.89 16.95
CA SER A 106 -5.16 -16.16 18.29
C SER A 106 -4.88 -17.65 18.44
N SER A 107 -3.62 -18.04 18.31
CA SER A 107 -3.09 -19.31 18.78
C SER A 107 -1.74 -19.06 19.48
N PRO A 108 -1.59 -19.47 20.76
CA PRO A 108 -0.50 -19.03 21.61
C PRO A 108 0.73 -19.93 21.42
N THR A 109 1.50 -19.72 20.36
CA THR A 109 2.81 -20.38 20.22
C THR A 109 3.81 -19.51 19.46
N THR A 110 4.20 -18.40 20.06
CA THR A 110 5.54 -17.81 19.82
C THR A 110 6.17 -17.53 21.17
N ARG A 111 7.17 -18.34 21.51
CA ARG A 111 8.03 -18.13 22.69
C ARG A 111 8.69 -16.75 22.59
N PRO A 112 8.80 -16.00 23.69
CA PRO A 112 9.55 -14.75 23.68
C PRO A 112 11.02 -15.03 23.36
N TRP A 113 11.54 -14.26 22.42
CA TRP A 113 12.98 -14.19 22.16
C TRP A 113 13.65 -13.55 23.38
N SER A 114 14.18 -14.37 24.29
CA SER A 114 15.04 -13.89 25.37
C SER A 114 16.43 -13.60 24.79
N SER A 115 16.75 -12.32 24.58
CA SER A 115 18.12 -11.91 24.31
C SER A 115 18.93 -12.03 25.60
N SER A 116 19.64 -13.15 25.75
CA SER A 116 20.74 -13.27 26.70
C SER A 116 21.93 -12.46 26.18
N SER A 117 22.05 -11.20 26.58
CA SER A 117 23.31 -10.48 26.43
C SER A 117 24.22 -10.89 27.57
N ARG A 118 25.25 -11.68 27.24
CA ARG A 118 26.39 -11.91 28.12
C ARG A 118 27.07 -10.59 28.39
N ASP A 119 27.25 -10.34 29.68
CA ASP A 119 28.09 -9.33 30.26
C ASP A 119 29.53 -9.50 29.77
N SER A 120 30.04 -8.50 29.07
CA SER A 120 31.47 -8.32 28.85
C SER A 120 31.75 -6.83 28.89
N GLY A 121 32.26 -6.39 30.05
CA GLY A 121 32.57 -5.01 30.33
C GLY A 121 33.55 -4.41 29.32
N ARG A 122 33.22 -3.19 28.90
CA ARG A 122 34.24 -2.21 28.51
C ARG A 122 33.68 -0.81 28.73
N SER A 123 34.27 -0.13 29.72
CA SER A 123 34.08 1.27 30.02
C SER A 123 34.41 2.15 28.81
N GLY A 124 33.45 2.95 28.39
CA GLY A 124 33.64 4.00 27.38
C GLY A 124 32.64 5.11 27.62
N SER A 125 33.08 6.16 28.30
CA SER A 125 32.34 7.39 28.53
C SER A 125 32.03 8.09 27.20
N GLY A 126 30.75 8.19 26.85
CA GLY A 126 30.25 8.96 25.72
C GLY A 126 28.81 9.38 25.98
N GLY A 127 28.62 10.65 26.35
CA GLY A 127 27.35 11.18 26.83
C GLY A 127 26.21 11.03 25.81
N ARG A 128 25.12 10.40 26.24
CA ARG A 128 23.82 10.50 25.57
C ARG A 128 23.21 11.85 25.94
N ARG A 129 23.14 12.77 24.97
CA ARG A 129 22.22 13.92 25.06
C ARG A 129 20.81 13.38 24.77
N SER A 130 20.03 13.20 25.82
CA SER A 130 18.57 13.20 25.72
C SER A 130 18.14 14.65 25.50
N SER A 131 17.81 15.01 24.26
CA SER A 131 17.12 16.27 23.98
C SER A 131 15.63 15.97 23.82
N THR A 132 14.90 15.98 24.93
CA THR A 132 13.49 16.36 24.93
C THR A 132 13.42 17.86 24.67
N PRO A 133 12.81 18.34 23.58
CA PRO A 133 12.44 19.73 23.50
C PRO A 133 11.11 19.89 24.24
N SER A 134 11.19 20.05 25.56
CA SER A 134 10.09 20.57 26.38
C SER A 134 10.18 22.10 26.37
N GLY A 135 9.98 22.70 25.20
CA GLY A 135 9.77 24.14 25.07
C GLY A 135 8.28 24.41 24.86
N PRO A 136 7.73 25.53 25.36
CA PRO A 136 6.41 25.97 24.93
C PRO A 136 6.43 26.06 23.40
N ALA A 137 5.49 25.38 22.72
CA ALA A 137 5.33 25.52 21.30
C ALA A 137 5.15 27.02 21.02
N THR A 138 6.13 27.64 20.38
CA THR A 138 5.98 29.01 19.88
C THR A 138 4.71 28.99 19.03
N PRO A 139 3.69 29.82 19.32
CA PRO A 139 2.49 29.81 18.51
C PRO A 139 2.92 30.08 17.07
N MET A 140 2.78 29.07 16.22
CA MET A 140 3.00 29.25 14.80
C MET A 140 2.06 30.36 14.36
N SER A 141 2.56 31.24 13.49
CA SER A 141 1.69 32.10 12.71
C SER A 141 0.67 31.19 12.03
N THR A 142 -0.61 31.30 12.39
CA THR A 142 -1.72 30.58 11.76
C THR A 142 -2.04 31.17 10.39
N ASP A 143 -1.02 31.67 9.68
CA ASP A 143 -1.16 32.24 8.36
C ASP A 143 -1.53 31.10 7.39
N PRO A 144 -2.77 31.11 6.85
CA PRO A 144 -3.28 29.99 6.07
C PRO A 144 -2.35 29.56 4.91
N PRO A 145 -1.71 30.47 4.15
CA PRO A 145 -0.79 30.08 3.08
C PRO A 145 0.47 29.34 3.57
N LEU A 146 1.09 29.77 4.67
CA LEU A 146 2.33 29.15 5.16
C LEU A 146 2.09 27.76 5.75
N SER A 147 1.00 27.61 6.51
CA SER A 147 0.62 26.31 7.06
C SER A 147 0.20 25.31 5.97
N LEU A 148 -0.49 25.78 4.92
CA LEU A 148 -0.83 24.95 3.77
C LEU A 148 0.42 24.47 3.02
N LEU A 149 1.38 25.34 2.77
CA LEU A 149 2.67 24.95 2.18
C LEU A 149 3.40 23.93 3.05
N GLN A 150 3.43 24.13 4.37
CA GLN A 150 4.08 23.20 5.30
C GLN A 150 3.50 21.79 5.24
N PHE A 151 2.17 21.65 5.15
CA PHE A 151 1.51 20.34 5.08
C PHE A 151 1.61 19.68 3.70
N ALA A 152 1.76 20.48 2.64
CA ALA A 152 1.98 19.99 1.28
C ALA A 152 3.47 19.72 0.95
N ASP A 153 4.38 20.13 1.82
CA ASP A 153 5.83 20.01 1.60
C ASP A 153 6.29 18.54 1.59
N GLY A 154 7.27 18.23 0.73
CA GLY A 154 7.83 16.88 0.63
C GLY A 154 8.59 16.40 1.89
N LEU A 155 9.02 17.32 2.75
CA LEU A 155 9.63 17.04 4.06
C LEU A 155 8.58 16.80 5.16
N PHE A 156 7.30 17.06 4.90
CA PHE A 156 6.24 16.79 5.87
C PHE A 156 6.23 15.29 6.22
N PRO A 157 6.21 14.93 7.52
CA PRO A 157 6.44 13.55 7.97
C PRO A 157 5.22 12.64 7.80
N SER A 158 4.51 12.72 6.66
CA SER A 158 3.41 11.80 6.31
C SER A 158 3.91 10.37 6.08
N GLY A 159 5.18 10.20 5.69
CA GLY A 159 5.73 8.90 5.29
C GLY A 159 5.41 8.49 3.85
N GLY A 160 4.80 9.39 3.06
CA GLY A 160 4.44 9.12 1.66
C GLY A 160 5.61 8.74 0.75
N TYR A 161 6.84 9.15 1.10
CA TYR A 161 8.05 8.83 0.32
C TYR A 161 8.29 7.32 0.11
N ALA A 162 7.75 6.45 0.97
CA ALA A 162 7.88 5.00 0.87
C ALA A 162 6.92 4.34 -0.14
N HIS A 163 6.07 5.12 -0.81
CA HIS A 163 4.96 4.64 -1.64
C HIS A 163 5.09 5.13 -3.10
N SER A 164 4.76 4.26 -4.05
CA SER A 164 4.73 4.55 -5.50
C SER A 164 3.34 4.43 -6.11
N PHE A 165 2.38 3.87 -5.37
CA PHE A 165 0.99 3.66 -5.77
C PHE A 165 0.84 2.94 -7.13
N GLY A 166 1.61 1.85 -7.31
CA GLY A 166 1.62 1.04 -8.53
C GLY A 166 2.56 1.53 -9.63
N LEU A 167 3.20 2.70 -9.49
CA LEU A 167 4.16 3.19 -10.48
C LEU A 167 5.37 2.23 -10.63
N GLU A 168 5.86 1.66 -9.52
CA GLU A 168 6.98 0.70 -9.58
C GLU A 168 6.67 -0.49 -10.49
N TYR A 169 5.45 -1.03 -10.43
CA TYR A 169 5.03 -2.11 -11.32
C TYR A 169 5.08 -1.71 -12.80
N TYR A 170 4.53 -0.54 -13.14
CA TYR A 170 4.54 -0.03 -14.52
C TYR A 170 5.95 0.22 -15.05
N VAL A 171 6.89 0.64 -14.19
CA VAL A 171 8.30 0.79 -14.55
C VAL A 171 8.96 -0.57 -14.77
N GLN A 172 8.80 -1.51 -13.84
CA GLN A 172 9.38 -2.86 -13.97
C GLN A 172 8.82 -3.63 -15.18
N ALA A 173 7.55 -3.41 -15.52
CA ALA A 173 6.91 -3.98 -16.71
C ALA A 173 7.33 -3.28 -18.03
N GLY A 174 8.19 -2.25 -17.97
CA GLY A 174 8.65 -1.50 -19.15
C GLY A 174 7.56 -0.64 -19.80
N GLN A 175 6.45 -0.39 -19.10
CA GLN A 175 5.31 0.38 -19.62
C GLN A 175 5.51 1.88 -19.38
N VAL A 176 6.18 2.27 -18.30
CA VAL A 176 6.63 3.64 -18.02
C VAL A 176 8.15 3.68 -18.06
N ARG A 177 8.72 4.43 -19.00
CA ARG A 177 10.17 4.40 -19.31
C ARG A 177 10.81 5.78 -19.41
N ASP A 178 10.00 6.81 -19.55
CA ASP A 178 10.43 8.17 -19.89
C ASP A 178 9.50 9.20 -19.22
N PRO A 179 9.82 10.50 -19.27
CA PRO A 179 8.99 11.55 -18.66
C PRO A 179 7.54 11.55 -19.16
N ALA A 180 7.31 11.26 -20.45
CA ALA A 180 5.97 11.23 -21.02
C ALA A 180 5.11 10.10 -20.41
N GLY A 181 5.72 8.93 -20.16
CA GLY A 181 5.07 7.84 -19.45
C GLY A 181 4.74 8.20 -17.99
N VAL A 182 5.63 8.94 -17.32
CA VAL A 182 5.39 9.44 -15.95
C VAL A 182 4.23 10.44 -15.93
N GLU A 183 4.19 11.39 -16.87
CA GLU A 183 3.09 12.33 -17.03
C GLU A 183 1.75 11.62 -17.29
N ALA A 184 1.75 10.59 -18.15
CA ALA A 184 0.56 9.79 -18.42
C ALA A 184 0.07 9.03 -17.19
N PHE A 185 0.99 8.44 -16.41
CA PHE A 185 0.66 7.76 -15.16
C PHE A 185 0.06 8.72 -14.12
N ILE A 186 0.71 9.88 -13.90
CA ILE A 186 0.24 10.91 -12.97
C ILE A 186 -1.14 11.40 -13.40
N ARG A 187 -1.34 11.69 -14.68
CA ARG A 187 -2.65 12.08 -15.21
C ARG A 187 -3.72 11.03 -14.89
N ALA A 188 -3.47 9.77 -15.19
CA ALA A 188 -4.41 8.68 -14.91
C ALA A 188 -4.72 8.56 -13.40
N HIS A 189 -3.71 8.74 -12.54
CA HIS A 189 -3.89 8.72 -11.10
C HIS A 189 -4.72 9.91 -10.59
N LEU A 190 -4.43 11.11 -11.07
CA LEU A 190 -5.15 12.33 -10.69
C LEU A 190 -6.60 12.31 -11.20
N GLU A 191 -6.84 11.91 -12.44
CA GLU A 191 -8.19 11.89 -13.03
C GLU A 191 -9.04 10.71 -12.57
N GLY A 192 -8.45 9.55 -12.31
CA GLY A 192 -9.18 8.34 -11.93
C GLY A 192 -9.31 8.09 -10.43
N THR A 193 -8.50 8.76 -9.60
CA THR A 193 -8.49 8.53 -8.15
C THR A 193 -8.35 9.83 -7.35
N ALA A 194 -7.21 10.52 -7.45
CA ALA A 194 -6.90 11.58 -6.49
C ALA A 194 -7.82 12.80 -6.62
N GLY A 195 -8.23 13.18 -7.83
CA GLY A 195 -9.18 14.26 -8.08
C GLY A 195 -10.60 13.94 -7.63
N PRO A 196 -11.27 12.93 -8.22
CA PRO A 196 -12.69 12.66 -7.96
C PRO A 196 -12.98 12.01 -6.60
N CYS A 197 -11.99 11.41 -5.95
CA CYS A 197 -12.15 10.80 -4.62
C CYS A 197 -11.42 11.61 -3.56
N ASP A 198 -10.07 11.63 -3.60
CA ASP A 198 -9.30 12.17 -2.49
C ASP A 198 -9.46 13.70 -2.33
N ALA A 199 -9.42 14.48 -3.42
CA ALA A 199 -9.56 15.93 -3.34
C ALA A 199 -10.99 16.34 -2.95
N VAL A 200 -12.01 15.61 -3.42
CA VAL A 200 -13.39 15.78 -2.95
C VAL A 200 -13.48 15.48 -1.45
N ALA A 201 -12.86 14.39 -0.99
CA ALA A 201 -12.82 14.04 0.43
C ALA A 201 -12.12 15.10 1.28
N VAL A 202 -11.04 15.73 0.79
CA VAL A 202 -10.39 16.87 1.46
C VAL A 202 -11.38 18.02 1.65
N VAL A 203 -12.12 18.39 0.60
CA VAL A 203 -13.13 19.47 0.65
C VAL A 203 -14.27 19.14 1.61
N VAL A 204 -14.79 17.91 1.54
CA VAL A 204 -15.87 17.45 2.43
C VAL A 204 -15.40 17.41 3.89
N ALA A 205 -14.22 16.85 4.15
CA ALA A 205 -13.62 16.79 5.48
C ALA A 205 -13.39 18.18 6.07
N LEU A 206 -12.96 19.15 5.25
CA LEU A 206 -12.80 20.53 5.67
C LEU A 206 -14.14 21.13 6.14
N GLY A 207 -15.19 21.00 5.33
CA GLY A 207 -16.52 21.49 5.71
C GLY A 207 -17.12 20.78 6.93
N LEU A 208 -16.91 19.47 7.08
CA LEU A 208 -17.28 18.71 8.28
C LEU A 208 -16.53 19.22 9.51
N GLY A 209 -15.24 19.50 9.35
CA GLY A 209 -14.38 20.03 10.40
C GLY A 209 -14.80 21.42 10.88
N GLU A 210 -15.17 22.31 9.97
CA GLU A 210 -15.71 23.64 10.27
C GLU A 210 -17.02 23.58 11.07
N ARG A 211 -17.86 22.58 10.80
CA ARG A 211 -19.13 22.36 11.51
C ARG A 211 -18.99 21.50 12.76
N GLY A 212 -17.80 20.93 13.02
CA GLY A 212 -17.56 20.04 14.16
C GLY A 212 -18.27 18.69 14.06
N GLU A 213 -18.58 18.21 12.85
CA GLU A 213 -19.38 17.01 12.62
C GLU A 213 -18.55 15.72 12.68
N LEU A 214 -18.29 15.24 13.90
CA LEU A 214 -17.50 14.01 14.11
C LEU A 214 -18.08 12.79 13.38
N ASP A 215 -19.39 12.54 13.50
CA ASP A 215 -20.01 11.36 12.86
C ASP A 215 -19.90 11.39 11.33
N GLY A 216 -20.00 12.59 10.73
CA GLY A 216 -19.78 12.76 9.30
C GLY A 216 -18.33 12.52 8.90
N CYS A 217 -17.35 12.87 9.75
CA CYS A 217 -15.94 12.55 9.53
C CYS A 217 -15.70 11.04 9.51
N LEU A 218 -16.31 10.30 10.43
CA LEU A 218 -16.20 8.85 10.51
C LEU A 218 -16.85 8.17 9.29
N ALA A 219 -18.03 8.62 8.89
CA ALA A 219 -18.71 8.09 7.70
C ALA A 219 -17.91 8.35 6.41
N LEU A 220 -17.26 9.51 6.29
CA LEU A 220 -16.36 9.82 5.17
C LEU A 220 -15.13 8.90 5.17
N ASP A 221 -14.54 8.65 6.33
CA ASP A 221 -13.38 7.75 6.48
C ASP A 221 -13.72 6.31 6.08
N GLU A 222 -14.88 5.80 6.49
CA GLU A 222 -15.39 4.48 6.10
C GLU A 222 -15.63 4.40 4.58
N THR A 223 -16.15 5.47 3.98
CA THR A 223 -16.32 5.57 2.52
C THR A 223 -14.97 5.51 1.80
N LEU A 224 -13.95 6.22 2.31
CA LEU A 224 -12.59 6.19 1.77
C LEU A 224 -11.95 4.79 1.86
N GLU A 225 -12.17 4.06 2.96
CA GLU A 225 -11.68 2.69 3.15
C GLU A 225 -12.28 1.74 2.10
N ALA A 226 -13.57 1.91 1.78
CA ALA A 226 -14.25 1.13 0.77
C ALA A 226 -13.80 1.49 -0.67
N MET A 227 -13.46 2.76 -0.92
CA MET A 227 -13.02 3.25 -2.24
C MET A 227 -11.56 2.91 -2.58
N LYS A 228 -10.80 2.29 -1.67
CA LYS A 228 -9.38 1.91 -1.87
C LYS A 228 -9.22 0.39 -1.90
N PRO A 229 -9.53 -0.28 -3.03
CA PRO A 229 -9.54 -1.75 -3.11
C PRO A 229 -8.16 -2.39 -2.99
N VAL A 230 -7.09 -1.66 -3.33
CA VAL A 230 -5.72 -2.15 -3.23
C VAL A 230 -5.23 -2.04 -1.79
N ALA A 231 -4.97 -3.18 -1.15
CA ALA A 231 -4.54 -3.23 0.26
C ALA A 231 -3.31 -2.37 0.56
N GLU A 232 -2.29 -2.38 -0.30
CA GLU A 232 -1.07 -1.58 -0.11
C GLU A 232 -1.34 -0.06 -0.23
N PHE A 233 -2.26 0.37 -1.11
CA PHE A 233 -2.63 1.78 -1.23
C PHE A 233 -3.46 2.25 -0.04
N ARG A 234 -4.34 1.36 0.44
CA ARG A 234 -5.18 1.60 1.62
C ARG A 234 -4.32 1.75 2.87
N GLU A 235 -3.37 0.85 3.09
CA GLU A 235 -2.43 0.94 4.21
C GLU A 235 -1.55 2.20 4.12
N ALA A 236 -1.04 2.53 2.92
CA ALA A 236 -0.31 3.78 2.69
C ALA A 236 -1.12 5.00 3.11
N SER A 237 -2.38 5.07 2.67
CA SER A 237 -3.28 6.18 2.98
C SER A 237 -3.58 6.29 4.49
N ARG A 238 -3.79 5.17 5.18
CA ARG A 238 -4.01 5.13 6.64
C ARG A 238 -2.76 5.54 7.42
N GLN A 239 -1.59 5.05 7.00
CA GLN A 239 -0.32 5.44 7.61
C GLN A 239 -0.09 6.95 7.49
N MET A 240 -0.27 7.50 6.28
CA MET A 240 -0.12 8.92 6.01
C MET A 240 -1.13 9.76 6.80
N GLY A 241 -2.41 9.38 6.79
CA GLY A 241 -3.44 10.10 7.53
C GLY A 241 -3.24 10.08 9.04
N ARG A 242 -2.81 8.95 9.63
CA ARG A 242 -2.45 8.89 11.06
C ARG A 242 -1.33 9.87 11.42
N GLN A 243 -0.27 9.97 10.61
CA GLN A 243 0.80 10.94 10.88
C GLN A 243 0.31 12.38 10.70
N THR A 244 -0.45 12.66 9.65
CA THR A 244 -1.02 13.99 9.40
C THR A 244 -1.93 14.44 10.55
N LEU A 245 -2.85 13.58 11.01
CA LEU A 245 -3.71 13.85 12.17
C LEU A 245 -2.90 14.14 13.43
N ARG A 246 -1.88 13.32 13.72
CA ARG A 246 -1.03 13.50 14.90
C ARG A 246 -0.32 14.85 14.89
N VAL A 247 0.26 15.23 13.75
CA VAL A 247 0.93 16.53 13.60
C VAL A 247 -0.09 17.67 13.71
N ALA A 248 -1.21 17.59 13.00
CA ALA A 248 -2.24 18.62 13.02
C ALA A 248 -2.83 18.82 14.43
N ALA A 249 -3.19 17.74 15.12
CA ALA A 249 -3.71 17.77 16.48
C ALA A 249 -2.69 18.37 17.47
N THR A 250 -1.40 18.04 17.30
CA THR A 250 -0.33 18.57 18.15
C THR A 250 -0.09 20.06 17.92
N LEU A 251 -0.10 20.52 16.67
CA LEU A 251 0.19 21.91 16.32
C LEU A 251 -0.98 22.87 16.61
N THR A 252 -2.22 22.38 16.53
CA THR A 252 -3.43 23.22 16.65
C THR A 252 -4.17 23.06 17.98
N ASP A 253 -3.93 21.98 18.72
CA ASP A 253 -4.72 21.55 19.88
C ASP A 253 -6.25 21.50 19.62
N HIS A 254 -6.66 21.31 18.36
CA HIS A 254 -8.06 21.36 17.96
C HIS A 254 -8.85 20.14 18.50
N PRO A 255 -9.99 20.34 19.20
CA PRO A 255 -10.73 19.25 19.85
C PRO A 255 -11.16 18.13 18.90
N LEU A 256 -11.67 18.48 17.71
CA LEU A 256 -12.10 17.47 16.72
C LEU A 256 -10.93 16.65 16.19
N LEU A 257 -9.78 17.28 15.93
CA LEU A 257 -8.58 16.58 15.45
C LEU A 257 -8.07 15.59 16.51
N ARG A 258 -8.09 15.98 17.79
CA ARG A 258 -7.76 15.08 18.90
C ARG A 258 -8.72 13.90 18.98
N ALA A 259 -10.03 14.15 18.92
CA ALA A 259 -11.04 13.08 18.97
C ALA A 259 -10.89 12.08 17.82
N VAL A 260 -10.72 12.55 16.58
CA VAL A 260 -10.49 11.67 15.43
C VAL A 260 -9.16 10.93 15.57
N SER A 261 -8.09 11.61 15.98
CA SER A 261 -6.78 10.98 16.23
C SER A 261 -6.87 9.86 17.27
N GLU A 262 -7.59 10.06 18.38
CA GLU A 262 -7.79 9.03 19.41
C GLU A 262 -8.56 7.82 18.88
N LEU A 263 -9.60 8.06 18.06
CA LEU A 263 -10.37 6.98 17.42
C LEU A 263 -9.52 6.18 16.42
N VAL A 264 -8.63 6.84 15.67
CA VAL A 264 -7.69 6.17 14.76
C VAL A 264 -6.70 5.29 15.53
N GLU A 265 -6.11 5.81 16.62
CA GLU A 265 -5.18 5.03 17.47
C GLU A 265 -5.88 3.86 18.17
N ALA A 266 -7.17 4.01 18.52
CA ALA A 266 -8.00 2.94 19.05
C ALA A 266 -8.50 1.93 17.99
N GLY A 267 -8.19 2.14 16.70
CA GLY A 267 -8.64 1.28 15.61
C GLY A 267 -10.14 1.33 15.35
N ARG A 268 -10.81 2.40 15.79
CA ARG A 268 -12.25 2.64 15.63
C ARG A 268 -12.61 3.30 14.31
N THR A 269 -11.65 3.92 13.65
CA THR A 269 -11.76 4.49 12.29
C THR A 269 -10.44 4.31 11.53
N PRO A 270 -10.43 4.17 10.20
CA PRO A 270 -9.21 3.91 9.42
C PRO A 270 -8.11 4.97 9.52
N GLY A 271 -8.48 6.25 9.44
CA GLY A 271 -7.61 7.42 9.48
C GLY A 271 -6.96 7.78 8.14
N HIS A 272 -7.73 7.89 7.07
CA HIS A 272 -7.20 8.14 5.72
C HIS A 272 -6.62 9.55 5.52
N HIS A 273 -5.60 9.63 4.66
CA HIS A 273 -4.88 10.88 4.39
C HIS A 273 -5.75 12.05 3.88
N PRO A 274 -6.70 11.87 2.94
CA PRO A 274 -7.60 12.94 2.53
C PRO A 274 -8.43 13.53 3.67
N LEU A 275 -9.00 12.68 4.54
CA LEU A 275 -9.74 13.10 5.73
C LEU A 275 -8.84 13.92 6.66
N ALA A 276 -7.67 13.37 7.00
CA ALA A 276 -6.70 14.01 7.88
C ALA A 276 -6.27 15.39 7.37
N PHE A 277 -6.00 15.51 6.06
CA PHE A 277 -5.55 16.74 5.44
C PHE A 277 -6.66 17.79 5.41
N GLY A 278 -7.90 17.39 5.10
CA GLY A 278 -9.06 18.30 5.14
C GLY A 278 -9.37 18.81 6.55
N LEU A 279 -9.31 17.94 7.57
CA LEU A 279 -9.48 18.32 8.98
C LEU A 279 -8.34 19.23 9.50
N ALA A 280 -7.11 19.02 9.03
CA ALA A 280 -6.03 19.97 9.29
C ALA A 280 -6.35 21.33 8.68
N GLY A 281 -6.85 21.34 7.44
CA GLY A 281 -7.27 22.55 6.74
C GLY A 281 -8.41 23.30 7.43
N SER A 282 -9.40 22.61 7.99
CA SER A 282 -10.46 23.28 8.76
C SER A 282 -9.92 23.94 10.03
N ALA A 283 -9.02 23.26 10.75
CA ALA A 283 -8.42 23.80 11.98
C ALA A 283 -7.47 24.98 11.70
N LEU A 284 -6.88 25.04 10.50
CA LEU A 284 -5.91 26.06 10.08
C LEU A 284 -6.53 27.15 9.16
N GLY A 285 -7.82 27.05 8.86
CA GLY A 285 -8.56 28.04 8.07
C GLY A 285 -8.16 28.10 6.59
N TRP A 286 -7.86 26.96 5.96
CA TRP A 286 -7.50 26.93 4.54
C TRP A 286 -8.72 27.10 3.63
N PRO A 287 -8.63 27.86 2.52
CA PRO A 287 -9.65 27.84 1.49
C PRO A 287 -9.78 26.43 0.87
N SER A 288 -11.00 25.97 0.61
CA SER A 288 -11.30 24.62 0.13
C SER A 288 -10.58 24.27 -1.19
N GLU A 289 -10.64 25.16 -2.18
CA GLU A 289 -9.96 24.97 -3.47
C GLU A 289 -8.43 24.91 -3.28
N ALA A 290 -7.86 25.76 -2.41
CA ALA A 290 -6.43 25.76 -2.11
C ALA A 290 -6.00 24.46 -1.41
N ALA A 291 -6.79 23.94 -0.48
CA ALA A 291 -6.52 22.68 0.21
C ALA A 291 -6.55 21.49 -0.78
N ALA A 292 -7.55 21.44 -1.65
CA ALA A 292 -7.62 20.43 -2.72
C ALA A 292 -6.42 20.53 -3.68
N GLN A 293 -6.07 21.74 -4.11
CA GLN A 293 -4.92 22.00 -4.97
C GLN A 293 -3.60 21.54 -4.33
N ALA A 294 -3.41 21.86 -3.04
CA ALA A 294 -2.23 21.49 -2.28
C ALA A 294 -2.10 19.96 -2.11
N TYR A 295 -3.22 19.28 -1.83
CA TYR A 295 -3.25 17.82 -1.72
C TYR A 295 -2.90 17.13 -3.05
N LEU A 296 -3.47 17.59 -4.17
CA LEU A 296 -3.18 17.06 -5.49
C LEU A 296 -1.73 17.34 -5.91
N HIS A 297 -1.22 18.53 -5.58
CA HIS A 297 0.17 18.88 -5.82
C HIS A 297 1.13 17.99 -5.02
N SER A 298 0.90 17.80 -3.72
CA SER A 298 1.76 16.96 -2.87
C SER A 298 1.74 15.49 -3.32
N THR A 299 0.58 14.98 -3.75
CA THR A 299 0.45 13.65 -4.38
C THR A 299 1.28 13.55 -5.65
N THR A 300 1.26 14.60 -6.49
CA THR A 300 2.07 14.65 -7.72
C THR A 300 3.58 14.68 -7.40
N VAL A 301 4.00 15.47 -6.42
CA VAL A 301 5.40 15.53 -5.95
C VAL A 301 5.86 14.17 -5.45
N LEU A 302 5.02 13.46 -4.70
CA LEU A 302 5.29 12.11 -4.23
C LEU A 302 5.55 11.14 -5.40
N LEU A 303 4.67 11.14 -6.41
CA LEU A 303 4.79 10.28 -7.59
C LEU A 303 6.01 10.61 -8.45
N VAL A 304 6.31 11.91 -8.66
CA VAL A 304 7.53 12.35 -9.36
C VAL A 304 8.77 11.93 -8.58
N GLY A 305 8.76 12.06 -7.26
CA GLY A 305 9.84 11.59 -6.39
C GLY A 305 10.04 10.08 -6.45
N ALA A 306 8.97 9.30 -6.64
CA ALA A 306 9.07 7.87 -6.91
C ALA A 306 9.67 7.59 -8.30
N ALA A 307 9.21 8.28 -9.34
CA ALA A 307 9.71 8.14 -10.71
C ALA A 307 11.23 8.41 -10.81
N LEU A 308 11.73 9.46 -10.16
CA LEU A 308 13.16 9.81 -10.13
C LEU A 308 14.05 8.73 -9.48
N ARG A 309 13.47 7.87 -8.65
CA ARG A 309 14.18 6.74 -8.02
C ARG A 309 14.10 5.45 -8.84
N LEU A 310 13.05 5.31 -9.64
CA LEU A 310 12.78 4.12 -10.44
C LEU A 310 13.41 4.20 -11.84
N LEU A 311 13.57 5.41 -12.38
CA LEU A 311 14.02 5.65 -13.75
C LEU A 311 15.28 6.52 -13.78
N PRO A 312 16.10 6.42 -14.84
CA PRO A 312 17.25 7.30 -15.05
C PRO A 312 16.82 8.68 -15.56
N LEU A 313 16.01 9.40 -14.79
CA LEU A 313 15.51 10.74 -15.13
C LEU A 313 16.33 11.85 -14.44
N GLY A 314 16.48 12.98 -15.12
CA GLY A 314 17.12 14.16 -14.53
C GLY A 314 16.18 14.94 -13.61
N GLN A 315 16.73 15.72 -12.68
CA GLN A 315 15.94 16.59 -11.81
C GLN A 315 15.09 17.60 -12.61
N LEU A 316 15.63 18.10 -13.73
CA LEU A 316 14.90 19.01 -14.61
C LEU A 316 13.68 18.34 -15.26
N ASP A 317 13.75 17.04 -15.56
CA ASP A 317 12.63 16.30 -16.14
C ASP A 317 11.50 16.16 -15.09
N GLY A 318 11.86 15.87 -13.83
CA GLY A 318 10.89 15.87 -12.73
C GLY A 318 10.19 17.23 -12.56
N GLN A 319 10.93 18.33 -12.63
CA GLN A 319 10.34 19.68 -12.56
C GLN A 319 9.44 20.00 -13.76
N ARG A 320 9.80 19.54 -14.97
CA ARG A 320 8.94 19.67 -16.15
C ARG A 320 7.63 18.92 -16.00
N VAL A 321 7.67 17.70 -15.48
CA VAL A 321 6.45 16.91 -15.20
C VAL A 321 5.55 17.62 -14.19
N LEU A 322 6.12 18.17 -13.10
CA LEU A 322 5.36 18.96 -12.12
C LEU A 322 4.72 20.20 -12.74
N TRP A 323 5.48 20.94 -13.55
CA TRP A 323 4.99 22.11 -14.26
C TRP A 323 3.84 21.75 -15.22
N ALA A 324 3.97 20.66 -15.96
CA ALA A 324 2.97 20.19 -16.91
C ALA A 324 1.67 19.71 -16.23
N ALA A 325 1.74 19.26 -14.97
CA ALA A 325 0.58 18.82 -14.19
C ALA A 325 -0.28 19.98 -13.67
N ALA A 326 0.24 21.21 -13.59
CA ALA A 326 -0.44 22.33 -12.95
C ALA A 326 -1.86 22.64 -13.49
N PRO A 327 -2.10 22.68 -14.82
CA PRO A 327 -3.46 22.94 -15.34
C PRO A 327 -4.45 21.83 -15.00
N LEU A 328 -3.97 20.58 -14.90
CA LEU A 328 -4.82 19.46 -14.50
C LEU A 328 -5.19 19.55 -13.01
N ILE A 329 -4.21 19.89 -12.16
CA ILE A 329 -4.43 20.09 -10.73
C ILE A 329 -5.44 21.22 -10.50
N GLU A 330 -5.27 22.38 -11.16
CA GLU A 330 -6.19 23.52 -11.05
C GLU A 330 -7.63 23.15 -11.44
N ARG A 331 -7.79 22.41 -12.55
CA ARG A 331 -9.11 21.96 -12.98
C ARG A 331 -9.74 21.02 -11.94
N LEU A 332 -9.00 20.02 -11.48
CA LEU A 332 -9.51 19.01 -10.54
C LEU A 332 -9.82 19.60 -9.16
N SER A 333 -9.02 20.57 -8.67
CA SER A 333 -9.30 21.26 -7.40
C SER A 333 -10.58 22.10 -7.47
N ARG A 334 -10.81 22.77 -8.60
CA ARG A 334 -12.06 23.50 -8.85
C ARG A 334 -13.25 22.55 -8.97
N GLU A 335 -13.12 21.45 -9.71
CA GLU A 335 -14.16 20.42 -9.84
C GLU A 335 -14.49 19.74 -8.50
N ALA A 336 -13.54 19.64 -7.57
CA ALA A 336 -13.78 19.12 -6.23
C ALA A 336 -14.56 20.10 -5.34
N THR A 337 -14.46 21.40 -5.61
CA THR A 337 -15.11 22.43 -4.81
C THR A 337 -16.63 22.43 -5.08
N GLY A 338 -17.43 22.37 -4.01
CA GLY A 338 -18.89 22.32 -4.09
C GLY A 338 -19.48 20.92 -4.23
N LYS A 339 -18.66 19.87 -4.30
CA LYS A 339 -19.09 18.47 -4.21
C LYS A 339 -19.32 18.02 -2.76
N GLY A 340 -20.24 17.09 -2.58
CA GLY A 340 -20.55 16.43 -1.31
C GLY A 340 -19.99 15.00 -1.23
N ALA A 341 -20.28 14.32 -0.13
CA ALA A 341 -19.83 12.95 0.11
C ALA A 341 -20.35 11.94 -0.93
N ASP A 342 -21.54 12.18 -1.47
CA ASP A 342 -22.17 11.29 -2.47
C ASP A 342 -21.58 11.46 -3.88
N ASP A 343 -20.75 12.50 -4.09
CA ASP A 343 -20.08 12.76 -5.38
C ASP A 343 -18.73 12.04 -5.50
N LEU A 344 -18.24 11.39 -4.43
CA LEU A 344 -16.97 10.66 -4.45
C LEU A 344 -17.06 9.45 -5.36
N TRP A 345 -16.06 9.31 -6.24
CA TRP A 345 -15.84 8.08 -6.99
C TRP A 345 -14.36 7.88 -7.28
N SER A 346 -13.95 6.62 -7.43
CA SER A 346 -12.64 6.26 -7.96
C SER A 346 -12.78 5.14 -8.98
N PHE A 347 -12.08 5.27 -10.10
CA PHE A 347 -11.99 4.25 -11.12
C PHE A 347 -10.65 4.37 -11.84
N ALA A 348 -9.67 3.56 -11.43
CA ALA A 348 -8.37 3.47 -12.06
C ALA A 348 -7.93 2.00 -12.18
N PRO A 349 -8.68 1.14 -12.90
CA PRO A 349 -8.48 -0.31 -12.88
C PRO A 349 -7.07 -0.73 -13.30
N GLY A 350 -6.42 0.01 -14.21
CA GLY A 350 -5.01 -0.25 -14.57
C GLY A 350 -4.06 -0.08 -13.39
N ILE A 351 -4.18 1.03 -12.66
CA ILE A 351 -3.38 1.35 -11.48
C ILE A 351 -3.72 0.39 -10.34
N GLU A 352 -5.00 0.05 -10.16
CA GLU A 352 -5.46 -0.88 -9.14
C GLU A 352 -4.89 -2.29 -9.37
N ILE A 353 -4.97 -2.81 -10.60
CA ILE A 353 -4.38 -4.09 -10.97
C ILE A 353 -2.86 -4.05 -10.80
N ALA A 354 -2.20 -2.95 -11.21
CA ALA A 354 -0.77 -2.78 -11.02
C ALA A 354 -0.39 -2.80 -9.53
N GLY A 355 -1.17 -2.16 -8.67
CA GLY A 355 -0.98 -2.21 -7.21
C GLY A 355 -1.18 -3.63 -6.63
N MET A 356 -2.20 -4.36 -7.09
CA MET A 356 -2.40 -5.76 -6.66
C MET A 356 -1.25 -6.67 -7.12
N ARG A 357 -0.69 -6.41 -8.31
CA ARG A 357 0.47 -7.14 -8.83
C ARG A 357 1.80 -6.68 -8.22
N HIS A 358 1.88 -5.44 -7.75
CA HIS A 358 3.06 -4.92 -7.06
C HIS A 358 3.40 -5.77 -5.82
N ALA A 359 2.38 -6.26 -5.11
CA ALA A 359 2.55 -7.20 -3.98
C ALA A 359 3.26 -8.53 -4.36
N GLN A 360 3.36 -8.84 -5.65
CA GLN A 360 3.94 -10.07 -6.18
C GLN A 360 5.31 -9.87 -6.83
N LEU A 361 5.86 -8.64 -6.86
CA LEU A 361 7.17 -8.37 -7.45
C LEU A 361 8.32 -8.99 -6.65
N ASP A 362 9.31 -9.53 -7.36
CA ASP A 362 10.48 -10.22 -6.78
C ASP A 362 11.42 -9.27 -6.04
N ALA A 363 11.57 -8.05 -6.55
CA ALA A 363 12.37 -6.99 -5.95
C ALA A 363 11.53 -5.71 -5.93
N ARG A 364 11.48 -5.05 -4.77
CA ARG A 364 10.65 -3.86 -4.55
C ARG A 364 11.46 -2.79 -3.84
N LEU A 365 11.43 -1.58 -4.38
CA LEU A 365 11.98 -0.39 -3.74
C LEU A 365 10.92 0.28 -2.85
N PHE A 366 9.65 0.14 -3.19
CA PHE A 366 8.51 0.77 -2.52
C PHE A 366 7.63 -0.23 -1.78
N ARG A 367 6.82 0.30 -0.85
CA ARG A 367 5.86 -0.49 -0.07
C ARG A 367 4.49 -0.64 -0.76
N SER A 368 4.27 0.06 -1.87
CA SER A 368 3.02 0.09 -2.65
C SER A 368 3.23 0.65 -4.04
#